data_AF-A0A948JFP7-F1
#
_entry.id   AF-A0A948JFP7-F1
#
_cell.length_a   1.000
_cell.length_b   1.000
_cell.length_c   1.000
_cell.angle_alpha   90.00
_cell.angle_beta   90.00
_cell.angle_gamma   90.00
#
_symmetry.space_group_name_H-M   'P 1'
#
loop_
_entity.id
_entity.type
_entity.pdbx_description
1 polymer ?
#
loop_
_entity_poly.entity_id
_entity_poly.type
_entity_poly.pdbx_seq_one_letter_code
_entity_poly.pdbx_strand_id
1 'polypeptide(L)'
;MIFFGISVLAGIFTVLAPCILPLLPVVIGASETGGRYISRRALVVVGSLSVSVIVFTLLLKASTLLIDIPQVFWSWFSGAVLILVGLAIVFPSLWARVPLVNRLSLASNKLVGTGYQKKSYAGDIAIGAALGPVFTTCSPTYLFIIATVLPATFAEGVTYLFGFVLGLSVSLLLIAYFGQQLINKALGHLQTAGRVKQVFGVLIVLVGIAILTGYDKKIETFILDSGYGATIQFENALIERFAPESSVEESAMLNGEYETITLAGGCFWCTEAYFQEEEGIIDAVSGYAGGDESEASYLLVSKGTTNHREAVQITYDPKILSTEEVLDIYWSHIDPTNEQGQFADTGFQYTTAIYYQNDEQKRIARDSKERLEASGVFDALIATEVLPFASFYKAEEYHQDYYKKAADHYERYKKASGRAGFVEETWAKDAAIQFLESKQTTSMDTNDAYNYTDEEIAKLLKNLDPLAYHVVAENGTESPFNNAYWDNKADGIYVDVVTGKPLFSSTHKYDSGTGWPSFWRTIDDNSVTMHEDNSLSTTRTEIRSEAGHVGHVFNDGPAEEGGRRFCTNSASLKFIPKEEMVKEGYEQYLHLFDQSA
;
A
#
# COMPACT_ATOMS: atom_id res chain seq x y z
N MET A 1 -23.71 20.84 3.34
CA MET A 1 -23.31 22.25 3.12
C MET A 1 -21.80 22.40 2.89
N ILE A 2 -20.95 21.73 3.67
CA ILE A 2 -19.48 21.77 3.50
C ILE A 2 -19.08 21.35 2.08
N PHE A 3 -19.56 20.19 1.59
CA PHE A 3 -19.26 19.69 0.25
C PHE A 3 -19.68 20.64 -0.88
N PHE A 4 -20.81 21.32 -0.76
CA PHE A 4 -21.23 22.33 -1.74
C PHE A 4 -20.25 23.52 -1.78
N GLY A 5 -19.78 23.99 -0.62
CA GLY A 5 -18.76 25.04 -0.55
C GLY A 5 -17.44 24.61 -1.18
N ILE A 6 -17.03 23.36 -0.96
CA ILE A 6 -15.83 22.78 -1.58
C ILE A 6 -16.01 22.68 -3.09
N SER A 7 -17.17 22.25 -3.59
CA SER A 7 -17.46 22.22 -5.03
C SER A 7 -17.35 23.60 -5.67
N VAL A 8 -17.86 24.66 -5.01
CA VAL A 8 -17.70 26.04 -5.48
C VAL A 8 -16.23 26.44 -5.56
N LEU A 9 -15.43 26.13 -4.52
CA LEU A 9 -13.99 26.41 -4.52
C LEU A 9 -13.26 25.64 -5.63
N ALA A 10 -13.57 24.36 -5.83
CA ALA A 10 -13.02 23.56 -6.93
C ALA A 10 -13.31 24.20 -8.30
N GLY A 11 -14.52 24.73 -8.50
CA GLY A 11 -14.89 25.47 -9.70
C GLY A 11 -14.09 26.77 -9.89
N ILE A 12 -13.78 27.48 -8.80
CA ILE A 12 -12.94 28.68 -8.83
C ILE A 12 -11.51 28.33 -9.23
N PHE A 13 -10.93 27.31 -8.59
CA PHE A 13 -9.55 26.88 -8.84
C PHE A 13 -9.34 26.26 -10.22
N THR A 14 -10.38 25.60 -10.78
CA THR A 14 -10.37 25.10 -12.17
C THR A 14 -9.86 26.14 -13.18
N VAL A 15 -10.20 27.42 -13.00
CA VAL A 15 -9.83 28.47 -13.95
C VAL A 15 -8.31 28.77 -13.94
N LEU A 16 -7.63 28.41 -12.86
CA LEU A 16 -6.19 28.60 -12.68
C LEU A 16 -5.37 27.42 -13.20
N ALA A 17 -6.01 26.33 -13.63
CA ALA A 17 -5.31 25.15 -14.11
C ALA A 17 -4.41 25.49 -15.32
N PRO A 18 -3.17 24.99 -15.38
CA PRO A 18 -2.18 25.34 -16.41
C PRO A 18 -2.68 25.14 -17.86
N CYS A 19 -3.53 24.15 -18.08
CA CYS A 19 -4.17 23.83 -19.36
C CYS A 19 -5.31 24.78 -19.77
N ILE A 20 -5.91 25.49 -18.81
CA ILE A 20 -7.04 26.41 -19.01
C ILE A 20 -6.53 27.84 -19.26
N LEU A 21 -5.38 28.21 -18.68
CA LEU A 21 -4.76 29.53 -18.87
C LEU A 21 -4.63 29.96 -20.34
N PRO A 22 -4.20 29.08 -21.29
CA PRO A 22 -4.11 29.42 -22.72
C PRO A 22 -5.45 29.70 -23.39
N LEU A 23 -6.57 29.27 -22.78
CA LEU A 23 -7.92 29.42 -23.30
C LEU A 23 -8.64 30.67 -22.75
N LEU A 24 -8.13 31.25 -21.65
CA LEU A 24 -8.64 32.50 -21.08
C LEU A 24 -8.72 33.66 -22.09
N PRO A 25 -7.77 33.84 -23.03
CA PRO A 25 -7.89 34.85 -24.08
C PRO A 25 -9.12 34.71 -24.97
N VAL A 26 -9.68 33.50 -25.13
CA VAL A 26 -10.93 33.27 -25.88
C VAL A 26 -12.13 33.82 -25.11
N VAL A 27 -12.15 33.64 -23.79
CA VAL A 27 -13.16 34.16 -22.87
C VAL A 27 -13.04 35.67 -22.69
N ILE A 28 -11.82 36.20 -22.68
CA ILE A 28 -11.56 37.65 -22.62
C ILE A 28 -11.86 38.32 -23.98
N GLY A 29 -11.51 37.68 -25.11
CA GLY A 29 -11.79 38.14 -26.47
C GLY A 29 -13.27 38.05 -26.87
N ALA A 30 -14.06 37.32 -26.09
CA ALA A 30 -15.52 37.39 -26.11
C ALA A 30 -16.05 38.73 -25.53
N SER A 31 -15.24 39.50 -24.81
CA SER A 31 -15.62 40.82 -24.28
C SER A 31 -15.59 41.91 -25.36
N GLU A 32 -16.51 42.88 -25.28
CA GLU A 32 -16.52 44.03 -26.20
C GLU A 32 -15.54 45.10 -25.73
N THR A 33 -14.69 45.57 -26.65
CA THR A 33 -13.71 46.63 -26.37
C THR A 33 -14.42 47.95 -26.03
N GLY A 34 -14.36 48.35 -24.76
CA GLY A 34 -14.71 49.72 -24.30
C GLY A 34 -15.86 49.84 -23.29
N GLY A 35 -16.54 48.74 -22.92
CA GLY A 35 -17.60 48.77 -21.91
C GLY A 35 -17.10 48.56 -20.48
N ARG A 36 -17.70 49.25 -19.48
CA ARG A 36 -17.55 48.96 -18.04
C ARG A 36 -18.40 47.76 -17.56
N TYR A 37 -18.96 46.99 -18.49
CA TYR A 37 -19.91 45.91 -18.21
C TYR A 37 -19.46 44.63 -18.93
N ILE A 38 -19.80 43.48 -18.35
CA ILE A 38 -19.57 42.16 -18.95
C ILE A 38 -20.30 42.10 -20.31
N SER A 39 -19.61 41.69 -21.38
CA SER A 39 -20.25 41.63 -22.69
C SER A 39 -21.31 40.52 -22.73
N ARG A 40 -22.36 40.73 -23.54
CA ARG A 40 -23.36 39.68 -23.82
C ARG A 40 -22.71 38.40 -24.36
N ARG A 41 -21.65 38.56 -25.14
CA ARG A 41 -20.90 37.47 -25.74
C ARG A 41 -20.14 36.63 -24.69
N ALA A 42 -19.53 37.27 -23.69
CA ALA A 42 -18.89 36.56 -22.57
C ALA A 42 -19.93 35.78 -21.73
N LEU A 43 -21.11 36.36 -21.48
CA LEU A 43 -22.22 35.66 -20.81
C LEU A 43 -22.70 34.43 -21.59
N VAL A 44 -22.77 34.53 -22.92
CA VAL A 44 -23.19 33.42 -23.78
C VAL A 44 -22.16 32.30 -23.81
N VAL A 45 -20.87 32.64 -23.93
CA VAL A 45 -19.77 31.65 -23.93
C VAL A 45 -19.67 30.96 -22.57
N VAL A 46 -19.69 31.71 -21.46
CA VAL A 46 -19.64 31.12 -20.11
C VAL A 46 -20.90 30.29 -19.84
N GLY A 47 -22.08 30.78 -20.25
CA GLY A 47 -23.33 30.05 -20.09
C GLY A 47 -23.35 28.72 -20.88
N SER A 48 -22.90 28.71 -22.13
CA SER A 48 -22.84 27.47 -22.92
C SER A 48 -21.74 26.52 -22.45
N LEU A 49 -20.63 27.04 -21.93
CA LEU A 49 -19.60 26.26 -21.25
C LEU A 49 -20.17 25.55 -20.01
N SER A 50 -20.88 26.28 -19.15
CA SER A 50 -21.51 25.75 -17.94
C SER A 50 -22.51 24.64 -18.23
N VAL A 51 -23.35 24.81 -19.27
CA VAL A 51 -24.27 23.77 -19.74
C VAL A 51 -23.50 22.55 -20.26
N SER A 52 -22.43 22.76 -21.03
CA SER A 52 -21.60 21.67 -21.57
C SER A 52 -20.97 20.84 -20.48
N VAL A 53 -20.40 21.48 -19.44
CA VAL A 53 -19.85 20.79 -18.26
C VAL A 53 -20.93 19.95 -17.57
N ILE A 54 -22.11 20.52 -17.31
CA ILE A 54 -23.22 19.77 -16.67
C ILE A 54 -23.60 18.53 -17.48
N VAL A 55 -23.82 18.71 -18.78
CA VAL A 55 -24.22 17.62 -19.68
C VAL A 55 -23.14 16.55 -19.72
N PHE A 56 -21.88 16.94 -19.85
CA PHE A 56 -20.75 16.01 -19.91
C PHE A 56 -20.61 15.20 -18.61
N THR A 57 -20.68 15.86 -17.45
CA THR A 57 -20.59 15.17 -16.14
C THR A 57 -21.78 14.24 -15.91
N LEU A 58 -22.99 14.62 -16.30
CA LEU A 58 -24.17 13.75 -16.20
C LEU A 58 -24.09 12.56 -17.17
N LEU A 59 -23.53 12.76 -18.36
CA LEU A 59 -23.27 11.65 -19.30
C LEU A 59 -22.24 10.67 -18.72
N LEU A 60 -21.19 11.16 -18.07
CA LEU A 60 -20.22 10.30 -17.37
C LEU A 60 -20.91 9.52 -16.23
N LYS A 61 -21.73 10.16 -15.41
CA LYS A 61 -22.50 9.45 -14.36
C LYS A 61 -23.52 8.46 -14.93
N ALA A 62 -24.12 8.75 -16.09
CA ALA A 62 -24.98 7.78 -16.76
C ALA A 62 -24.17 6.60 -17.32
N SER A 63 -22.91 6.82 -17.72
CA SER A 63 -22.03 5.75 -18.19
C SER A 63 -21.58 4.80 -17.08
N THR A 64 -21.50 5.26 -15.83
CA THR A 64 -21.17 4.36 -14.71
C THR A 64 -22.28 3.35 -14.42
N LEU A 65 -23.54 3.65 -14.79
CA LEU A 65 -24.64 2.67 -14.76
C LEU A 65 -24.46 1.54 -15.78
N LEU A 66 -23.53 1.68 -16.73
CA LEU A 66 -23.18 0.65 -17.72
C LEU A 66 -21.97 -0.20 -17.27
N ILE A 67 -21.41 0.04 -16.09
CA ILE A 67 -20.26 -0.74 -15.56
C ILE A 67 -20.69 -2.16 -15.18
N ASP A 68 -21.93 -2.36 -14.75
CA ASP A 68 -22.49 -3.70 -14.48
C ASP A 68 -22.72 -4.55 -15.75
N ILE A 69 -22.43 -4.00 -16.95
CA ILE A 69 -22.53 -4.75 -18.19
C ILE A 69 -21.28 -5.64 -18.32
N PRO A 70 -21.45 -6.97 -18.57
CA PRO A 70 -20.33 -7.91 -18.67
C PRO A 70 -19.24 -7.44 -19.63
N GLN A 71 -17.96 -7.61 -19.25
CA GLN A 71 -16.78 -7.24 -20.04
C GLN A 71 -16.81 -7.80 -21.48
N VAL A 72 -17.48 -8.94 -21.68
CA VAL A 72 -17.72 -9.57 -22.99
C VAL A 72 -18.49 -8.64 -23.94
N PHE A 73 -19.50 -7.90 -23.46
CA PHE A 73 -20.25 -6.95 -24.28
C PHE A 73 -19.37 -5.81 -24.79
N TRP A 74 -18.53 -5.25 -23.91
CA TRP A 74 -17.60 -4.18 -24.28
C TRP A 74 -16.56 -4.64 -25.30
N SER A 75 -16.08 -5.88 -25.19
CA SER A 75 -15.20 -6.50 -26.19
C SER A 75 -15.88 -6.63 -27.56
N TRP A 76 -17.11 -7.15 -27.61
CA TRP A 76 -17.88 -7.25 -28.85
C TRP A 76 -18.23 -5.88 -29.44
N PHE A 77 -18.61 -4.92 -28.61
CA PHE A 77 -18.96 -3.57 -29.04
C PHE A 77 -17.75 -2.83 -29.61
N SER A 78 -16.62 -2.83 -28.89
CA SER A 78 -15.37 -2.22 -29.35
C SER A 78 -14.82 -2.89 -30.60
N GLY A 79 -14.89 -4.23 -30.69
CA GLY A 79 -14.55 -4.98 -31.89
C GLY A 79 -15.43 -4.61 -33.09
N ALA A 80 -16.75 -4.52 -32.90
CA ALA A 80 -17.69 -4.12 -33.96
C ALA A 80 -17.47 -2.69 -34.44
N VAL A 81 -17.17 -1.75 -33.52
CA VAL A 81 -16.82 -0.37 -33.85
C VAL A 81 -15.52 -0.30 -34.64
N LEU A 82 -14.47 -1.01 -34.23
CA LEU A 82 -13.19 -1.06 -34.95
C LEU A 82 -13.33 -1.64 -36.35
N ILE A 83 -14.14 -2.70 -36.51
CA ILE A 83 -14.44 -3.29 -37.83
C ILE A 83 -15.20 -2.28 -38.70
N LEU A 84 -16.19 -1.58 -38.16
CA LEU A 84 -16.94 -0.55 -38.88
C LEU A 84 -16.05 0.62 -39.32
N VAL A 85 -15.20 1.11 -38.42
CA VAL A 85 -14.23 2.19 -38.71
C VAL A 85 -13.21 1.72 -39.73
N GLY A 86 -12.68 0.51 -39.59
CA GLY A 86 -11.77 -0.11 -40.56
C GLY A 86 -12.40 -0.24 -41.94
N LEU A 87 -13.64 -0.73 -42.04
CA LEU A 87 -14.38 -0.81 -43.30
C LEU A 87 -14.64 0.58 -43.91
N ALA A 88 -14.90 1.60 -43.10
CA ALA A 88 -15.05 2.98 -43.56
C ALA A 88 -13.74 3.55 -44.14
N ILE A 89 -12.60 3.18 -43.56
CA ILE A 89 -11.26 3.57 -44.05
C ILE A 89 -10.89 2.82 -45.32
N VAL A 90 -11.18 1.52 -45.41
CA VAL A 90 -10.87 0.68 -46.58
C VAL A 90 -11.77 1.01 -47.78
N PHE A 91 -13.02 1.40 -47.52
CA PHE A 91 -14.01 1.69 -48.57
C PHE A 91 -14.62 3.10 -48.42
N PRO A 92 -13.84 4.17 -48.63
CA PRO A 92 -14.30 5.55 -48.46
C PRO A 92 -15.46 5.92 -49.41
N SER A 93 -15.55 5.27 -50.57
CA SER A 93 -16.63 5.47 -51.55
C SER A 93 -17.98 4.87 -51.13
N LEU A 94 -17.98 3.81 -50.31
CA LEU A 94 -19.18 3.22 -49.71
C LEU A 94 -19.66 4.08 -48.53
N TRP A 95 -18.72 4.57 -47.71
CA TRP A 95 -19.03 5.47 -46.59
C TRP A 95 -19.62 6.81 -47.04
N ALA A 96 -19.09 7.39 -48.13
CA ALA A 96 -19.59 8.63 -48.71
C ALA A 96 -21.00 8.52 -49.34
N ARG A 97 -21.46 7.31 -49.66
CA ARG A 97 -22.81 7.04 -50.19
C ARG A 97 -23.87 6.94 -49.10
N VAL A 98 -23.49 6.87 -47.82
CA VAL A 98 -24.43 6.83 -46.70
C VAL A 98 -25.08 8.22 -46.54
N PRO A 99 -26.41 8.36 -46.77
CA PRO A 99 -27.07 9.66 -46.81
C PRO A 99 -27.00 10.43 -45.49
N LEU A 100 -26.95 9.71 -44.37
CA LEU A 100 -26.86 10.25 -43.01
C LEU A 100 -25.50 10.91 -42.74
N VAL A 101 -24.41 10.24 -43.11
CA VAL A 101 -23.03 10.71 -42.88
C VAL A 101 -22.75 11.98 -43.66
N ASN A 102 -23.20 12.03 -44.92
CA ASN A 102 -23.01 13.20 -45.76
C ASN A 102 -23.82 14.41 -45.24
N ARG A 103 -25.05 14.18 -44.74
CA ARG A 103 -25.86 15.21 -44.09
C ARG A 103 -25.24 15.73 -42.79
N LEU A 104 -24.74 14.84 -41.93
CA LEU A 104 -24.06 15.23 -40.68
C LEU A 104 -22.75 15.99 -40.95
N SER A 105 -21.94 15.54 -41.92
CA SER A 105 -20.70 16.20 -42.29
C SER A 105 -20.94 17.60 -42.86
N LEU A 106 -21.93 17.76 -43.75
CA LEU A 106 -22.32 19.07 -44.29
C LEU A 106 -22.91 19.99 -43.20
N ALA A 107 -23.72 19.45 -42.29
CA ALA A 107 -24.28 20.22 -41.17
C ALA A 107 -23.19 20.69 -40.20
N SER A 108 -22.24 19.80 -39.85
CA SER A 108 -21.11 20.10 -38.97
C SER A 108 -20.18 21.15 -39.59
N ASN A 109 -19.77 20.96 -40.85
CA ASN A 109 -18.91 21.91 -41.56
C ASN A 109 -19.59 23.27 -41.76
N LYS A 110 -20.90 23.31 -41.96
CA LYS A 110 -21.69 24.55 -42.04
C LYS A 110 -21.78 25.25 -40.67
N LEU A 111 -21.96 24.52 -39.57
CA LEU A 111 -21.97 25.06 -38.21
C LEU A 111 -20.60 25.63 -37.79
N VAL A 112 -19.53 24.88 -38.03
CA VAL A 112 -18.15 25.30 -37.70
C VAL A 112 -17.71 26.49 -38.56
N GLY A 113 -18.01 26.47 -39.86
CA GLY A 113 -17.65 27.56 -40.78
C GLY A 113 -18.43 28.86 -40.55
N THR A 114 -19.70 28.78 -40.13
CA THR A 114 -20.51 29.97 -39.83
C THR A 114 -20.27 30.55 -38.45
N GLY A 115 -19.81 29.74 -37.48
CA GLY A 115 -19.51 30.15 -36.12
C GLY A 115 -18.19 30.93 -35.96
N TYR A 116 -17.17 30.65 -36.76
CA TYR A 116 -15.85 31.28 -36.63
C TYR A 116 -15.75 32.67 -37.30
N GLN A 117 -16.57 32.94 -38.33
CA GLN A 117 -16.43 34.14 -39.17
C GLN A 117 -17.45 35.26 -38.90
N LYS A 118 -18.52 35.01 -38.15
CA LYS A 118 -19.48 36.06 -37.75
C LYS A 118 -19.58 36.11 -36.24
N LYS A 119 -19.60 37.31 -35.65
CA LYS A 119 -20.00 37.61 -34.26
C LYS A 119 -21.47 37.21 -34.04
N SER A 120 -21.76 35.92 -34.16
CA SER A 120 -23.09 35.34 -34.17
C SER A 120 -23.29 34.60 -32.86
N TYR A 121 -24.46 34.78 -32.26
CA TYR A 121 -24.88 34.11 -31.04
C TYR A 121 -24.67 32.59 -31.09
N ALA A 122 -24.90 31.96 -32.24
CA ALA A 122 -24.70 30.52 -32.43
C ALA A 122 -23.20 30.11 -32.41
N GLY A 123 -22.31 30.97 -32.90
CA GLY A 123 -20.86 30.73 -32.86
C GLY A 123 -20.32 30.80 -31.43
N ASP A 124 -20.82 31.75 -30.65
CA ASP A 124 -20.44 31.92 -29.24
C ASP A 124 -20.91 30.76 -28.36
N ILE A 125 -22.12 30.24 -28.62
CA ILE A 125 -22.60 29.00 -28.00
C ILE A 125 -21.68 27.83 -28.34
N ALA A 126 -21.35 27.65 -29.62
CA ALA A 126 -20.51 26.54 -30.07
C ALA A 126 -19.10 26.59 -29.46
N ILE A 127 -18.52 27.79 -29.31
CA ILE A 127 -17.22 27.97 -28.65
C ILE A 127 -17.30 27.53 -27.18
N GLY A 128 -18.27 28.03 -26.40
CA GLY A 128 -18.39 27.61 -25.01
C GLY A 128 -18.72 26.13 -24.85
N ALA A 129 -19.56 25.57 -25.73
CA ALA A 129 -19.90 24.15 -25.72
C ALA A 129 -18.67 23.26 -26.00
N ALA A 130 -17.80 23.66 -26.93
CA ALA A 130 -16.56 22.95 -27.26
C ALA A 130 -15.50 23.05 -26.15
N LEU A 131 -15.51 24.12 -25.36
CA LEU A 131 -14.58 24.31 -24.25
C LEU A 131 -14.93 23.42 -23.03
N GLY A 132 -16.19 22.98 -22.88
CA GLY A 132 -16.63 22.12 -21.76
C GLY A 132 -15.74 20.90 -21.53
N PRO A 133 -15.58 20.00 -22.51
CA PRO A 133 -14.72 18.81 -22.39
C PRO A 133 -13.26 19.11 -22.04
N VAL A 134 -12.74 20.28 -22.42
CA VAL A 134 -11.36 20.68 -22.11
C VAL A 134 -11.25 21.11 -20.65
N PHE A 135 -12.23 21.85 -20.15
CA PHE A 135 -12.30 22.27 -18.75
C PHE A 135 -12.53 21.10 -17.80
N THR A 136 -13.22 20.05 -18.26
CA THR A 136 -13.43 18.82 -17.48
C THR A 136 -12.21 17.90 -17.52
N THR A 137 -11.62 17.66 -18.70
CA THR A 137 -10.55 16.66 -18.85
C THR A 137 -9.22 17.13 -18.28
N CYS A 138 -8.94 18.43 -18.33
CA CYS A 138 -7.62 18.95 -18.00
C CYS A 138 -7.54 19.59 -16.60
N SER A 139 -8.65 19.70 -15.86
CA SER A 139 -8.65 20.29 -14.53
C SER A 139 -8.49 19.24 -13.42
N PRO A 140 -7.41 19.28 -12.62
CA PRO A 140 -7.25 18.36 -11.48
C PRO A 140 -8.42 18.45 -10.50
N THR A 141 -8.95 19.65 -10.26
CA THR A 141 -10.10 19.91 -9.39
C THR A 141 -11.42 19.36 -9.93
N TYR A 142 -11.51 19.02 -11.22
CA TYR A 142 -12.68 18.33 -11.77
C TYR A 142 -12.69 16.85 -11.38
N LEU A 143 -11.53 16.24 -11.10
CA LEU A 143 -11.45 14.87 -10.57
C LEU A 143 -12.17 14.76 -9.21
N PHE A 144 -12.05 15.79 -8.37
CA PHE A 144 -12.83 15.90 -7.14
C PHE A 144 -14.34 15.90 -7.41
N ILE A 145 -14.79 16.57 -8.47
CA ILE A 145 -16.21 16.54 -8.86
C ILE A 145 -16.62 15.16 -9.35
N ILE A 146 -15.80 14.46 -10.10
CA ILE A 146 -16.07 13.06 -10.46
C ILE A 146 -16.19 12.20 -9.19
N ALA A 147 -15.21 12.29 -8.29
CA ALA A 147 -15.14 11.51 -7.05
C ALA A 147 -16.31 11.81 -6.09
N THR A 148 -16.84 13.04 -6.09
CA THR A 148 -17.98 13.41 -5.23
C THR A 148 -19.33 13.22 -5.90
N VAL A 149 -19.44 13.39 -7.22
CA VAL A 149 -20.71 13.29 -7.97
C VAL A 149 -21.04 11.85 -8.36
N LEU A 150 -20.06 11.01 -8.67
CA LEU A 150 -20.29 9.62 -9.07
C LEU A 150 -20.92 8.77 -7.93
N PRO A 151 -20.36 8.71 -6.71
CA PRO A 151 -20.90 7.87 -5.64
C PRO A 151 -22.10 8.51 -4.93
N ALA A 152 -22.27 9.84 -5.01
CA ALA A 152 -23.38 10.51 -4.35
C ALA A 152 -24.75 10.18 -4.98
N THR A 153 -25.82 10.32 -4.19
CA THR A 153 -27.19 10.20 -4.68
C THR A 153 -27.44 11.17 -5.85
N PHE A 154 -28.39 10.87 -6.73
CA PHE A 154 -28.67 11.71 -7.90
C PHE A 154 -28.93 13.18 -7.52
N ALA A 155 -29.70 13.42 -6.46
CA ALA A 155 -30.02 14.77 -5.98
C ALA A 155 -28.79 15.51 -5.40
N GLU A 156 -27.95 14.82 -4.63
CA GLU A 156 -26.75 15.42 -4.03
C GLU A 156 -25.67 15.68 -5.09
N GLY A 157 -25.42 14.72 -5.98
CA GLY A 157 -24.47 14.89 -7.07
C GLY A 157 -24.83 16.05 -8.00
N VAL A 158 -26.12 16.22 -8.32
CA VAL A 158 -26.60 17.39 -9.08
C VAL A 158 -26.35 18.70 -8.31
N THR A 159 -26.53 18.69 -6.99
CA THR A 159 -26.28 19.87 -6.14
C THR A 159 -24.79 20.25 -6.11
N TYR A 160 -23.88 19.29 -6.00
CA TYR A 160 -22.43 19.52 -6.04
C TYR A 160 -21.97 20.02 -7.41
N LEU A 161 -22.51 19.42 -8.48
CA LEU A 161 -22.25 19.86 -9.85
C LEU A 161 -22.69 21.32 -10.08
N PHE A 162 -23.84 21.74 -9.55
CA PHE A 162 -24.26 23.14 -9.60
C PHE A 162 -23.31 24.07 -8.82
N GLY A 163 -22.81 23.65 -7.66
CA GLY A 163 -21.82 24.39 -6.90
C GLY A 163 -20.53 24.63 -7.70
N PHE A 164 -20.02 23.57 -8.33
CA PHE A 164 -18.85 23.65 -9.20
C PHE A 164 -19.03 24.62 -10.37
N VAL A 165 -20.13 24.46 -11.10
CA VAL A 165 -20.44 25.27 -12.27
C VAL A 165 -20.64 26.74 -11.88
N LEU A 166 -21.21 27.01 -10.70
CA LEU A 166 -21.33 28.36 -10.15
C LEU A 166 -19.97 28.99 -9.90
N GLY A 167 -19.06 28.29 -9.21
CA GLY A 167 -17.70 28.77 -8.94
C GLY A 167 -16.90 29.05 -10.22
N LEU A 168 -16.99 28.13 -11.18
CA LEU A 168 -16.36 28.25 -12.50
C LEU A 168 -16.90 29.47 -13.28
N SER A 169 -18.23 29.61 -13.34
CA SER A 169 -18.89 30.70 -14.08
C SER A 169 -18.55 32.06 -13.50
N VAL A 170 -18.60 32.21 -12.17
CA VAL A 170 -18.28 33.47 -11.49
C VAL A 170 -16.84 33.86 -11.75
N SER A 171 -15.91 32.93 -11.64
CA SER A 171 -14.47 33.18 -11.84
C SER A 171 -14.17 33.61 -13.28
N LEU A 172 -14.72 32.92 -14.28
CA LEU A 172 -14.54 33.29 -15.68
C LEU A 172 -15.15 34.65 -16.02
N LEU A 173 -16.31 35.00 -15.44
CA LEU A 173 -16.92 36.31 -15.62
C LEU A 173 -16.13 37.42 -14.95
N LEU A 174 -15.53 37.18 -13.79
CA LEU A 174 -14.61 38.11 -13.14
C LEU A 174 -13.36 38.34 -13.98
N ILE A 175 -12.77 37.28 -14.54
CA ILE A 175 -11.62 37.38 -15.44
C ILE A 175 -12.00 38.13 -16.73
N ALA A 176 -13.17 37.87 -17.30
CA ALA A 176 -13.66 38.61 -18.46
C ALA A 176 -13.85 40.10 -18.15
N TYR A 177 -14.32 40.44 -16.95
CA TYR A 177 -14.49 41.81 -16.48
C TYR A 177 -13.16 42.53 -16.23
N PHE A 178 -12.30 41.97 -15.39
CA PHE A 178 -11.02 42.57 -15.00
C PHE A 178 -9.98 42.51 -16.11
N GLY A 179 -9.93 41.41 -16.87
CA GLY A 179 -9.06 41.25 -18.04
C GLY A 179 -9.31 42.35 -19.07
N GLN A 180 -10.58 42.71 -19.32
CA GLN A 180 -10.91 43.81 -20.20
C GLN A 180 -10.43 45.16 -19.65
N GLN A 181 -10.51 45.39 -18.34
CA GLN A 181 -10.06 46.63 -17.71
C GLN A 181 -8.54 46.79 -17.79
N LEU A 182 -7.80 45.69 -17.59
CA LEU A 182 -6.34 45.62 -17.68
C LEU A 182 -5.88 45.86 -19.12
N ILE A 183 -6.53 45.22 -20.10
CA ILE A 183 -6.33 45.43 -21.53
C ILE A 183 -6.63 46.89 -21.92
N ASN A 184 -7.78 47.44 -21.52
CA ASN A 184 -8.14 48.83 -21.84
C ASN A 184 -7.18 49.86 -21.22
N LYS A 185 -6.68 49.61 -20.01
CA LYS A 185 -5.71 50.49 -19.32
C LYS A 185 -4.32 50.40 -19.98
N ALA A 186 -3.89 49.19 -20.37
CA ALA A 186 -2.64 48.98 -21.09
C ALA A 186 -2.68 49.57 -22.51
N LEU A 187 -3.77 49.33 -23.26
CA LEU A 187 -3.96 49.88 -24.62
C LEU A 187 -4.24 51.38 -24.63
N GLY A 188 -4.84 51.96 -23.58
CA GLY A 188 -5.07 53.39 -23.45
C GLY A 188 -3.79 54.23 -23.37
N HIS A 189 -2.64 53.62 -23.03
CA HIS A 189 -1.34 54.28 -22.99
C HIS A 189 -0.46 53.97 -24.22
N LEU A 190 -0.89 53.08 -25.12
CA LEU A 190 -0.07 52.54 -26.21
C LEU A 190 -0.72 52.81 -27.58
N GLN A 191 -0.57 54.04 -28.07
CA GLN A 191 -1.04 54.51 -29.38
C GLN A 191 -0.28 53.96 -30.60
N THR A 192 0.37 52.80 -30.52
CA THR A 192 1.01 52.17 -31.70
C THR A 192 0.77 50.66 -31.71
N ALA A 193 -0.24 50.24 -32.46
CA ALA A 193 -0.59 48.83 -32.69
C ALA A 193 0.54 47.97 -33.31
N GLY A 194 1.61 48.60 -33.84
CA GLY A 194 2.78 47.91 -34.38
C GLY A 194 3.73 47.34 -33.31
N ARG A 195 4.06 48.12 -32.27
CA ARG A 195 5.04 47.69 -31.24
C ARG A 195 4.48 46.59 -30.33
N VAL A 196 3.18 46.60 -30.05
CA VAL A 196 2.52 45.56 -29.24
C VAL A 196 2.53 44.20 -29.94
N LYS A 197 2.26 44.16 -31.26
CA LYS A 197 2.37 42.91 -32.04
C LYS A 197 3.80 42.37 -32.06
N GLN A 198 4.79 43.27 -32.11
CA GLN A 198 6.21 42.90 -32.02
C GLN A 198 6.58 42.35 -30.63
N VAL A 199 6.10 42.96 -29.55
CA VAL A 199 6.34 42.48 -28.19
C VAL A 199 5.67 41.12 -27.95
N PHE A 200 4.43 40.92 -28.40
CA PHE A 200 3.76 39.63 -28.33
C PHE A 200 4.46 38.57 -29.20
N GLY A 201 4.93 38.94 -30.40
CA GLY A 201 5.71 38.04 -31.25
C GLY A 201 7.02 37.61 -30.58
N VAL A 202 7.75 38.55 -29.97
CA VAL A 202 8.98 38.25 -29.21
C VAL A 202 8.69 37.38 -27.99
N LEU A 203 7.60 37.66 -27.25
CA LEU A 203 7.19 36.85 -26.11
C LEU A 203 6.86 35.41 -26.51
N ILE A 204 6.11 35.23 -27.61
CA ILE A 204 5.76 33.90 -28.13
C ILE A 204 7.01 33.14 -28.60
N VAL A 205 7.97 33.82 -29.24
CA VAL A 205 9.24 33.22 -29.63
C VAL A 205 10.07 32.82 -28.41
N LEU A 206 10.13 33.65 -27.36
CA LEU A 206 10.82 33.34 -26.12
C LEU A 206 10.19 32.16 -25.39
N VAL A 207 8.86 32.10 -25.33
CA VAL A 207 8.12 30.95 -24.77
C VAL A 207 8.36 29.69 -25.61
N GLY A 208 8.35 29.79 -26.94
CA GLY A 208 8.67 28.67 -27.83
C GLY A 208 10.10 28.16 -27.67
N ILE A 209 11.07 29.05 -27.48
CA ILE A 209 12.47 28.69 -27.17
C ILE A 209 12.56 28.04 -25.78
N ALA A 210 11.85 28.57 -24.78
CA ALA A 210 11.82 27.98 -23.44
C ALA A 210 11.28 26.53 -23.47
N ILE A 211 10.22 26.28 -24.26
CA ILE A 211 9.66 24.93 -24.47
C ILE A 211 10.64 24.02 -25.21
N LEU A 212 11.25 24.50 -26.31
CA LEU A 212 12.22 23.71 -27.09
C LEU A 212 13.48 23.35 -26.31
N THR A 213 13.88 24.21 -25.37
CA THR A 213 15.07 24.01 -24.54
C THR A 213 14.77 23.30 -23.21
N GLY A 214 13.50 22.98 -22.93
CA GLY A 214 13.04 22.38 -21.67
C GLY A 214 13.19 23.32 -20.47
N TYR A 215 13.38 24.62 -20.72
CA TYR A 215 13.54 25.64 -19.69
C TYR A 215 12.18 26.02 -19.06
N ASP A 216 11.09 25.82 -19.79
CA ASP A 216 9.72 25.86 -19.29
C ASP A 216 9.54 24.91 -18.10
N LYS A 217 10.00 23.65 -18.23
CA LYS A 217 9.95 22.65 -17.16
C LYS A 217 10.81 23.03 -15.96
N LYS A 218 12.00 23.59 -16.18
CA LYS A 218 12.88 24.05 -15.07
C LYS A 218 12.28 25.22 -14.30
N ILE A 219 11.62 26.15 -15.00
CA ILE A 219 10.92 27.27 -14.37
C ILE A 219 9.70 26.76 -13.60
N GLU A 220 8.96 25.80 -14.15
CA GLU A 220 7.83 25.15 -13.48
C GLU A 220 8.28 24.44 -12.19
N THR A 221 9.35 23.64 -12.25
CA THR A 221 9.96 23.01 -11.06
C THR A 221 10.47 24.04 -10.05
N PHE A 222 11.12 25.12 -10.50
CA PHE A 222 11.58 26.20 -9.60
C PHE A 222 10.41 26.95 -8.93
N ILE A 223 9.30 27.15 -9.63
CA ILE A 223 8.08 27.78 -9.07
C ILE A 223 7.37 26.84 -8.08
N LEU A 224 7.39 25.52 -8.35
CA LEU A 224 6.92 24.49 -7.43
C LEU A 224 7.78 24.44 -6.16
N ASP A 225 9.11 24.52 -6.29
CA ASP A 225 10.07 24.45 -5.17
C ASP A 225 10.15 25.74 -4.35
N SER A 226 9.83 26.90 -4.93
CA SER A 226 9.88 28.20 -4.24
C SER A 226 8.65 28.52 -3.40
N GLY A 227 7.75 27.55 -3.20
CA GLY A 227 6.56 27.69 -2.34
C GLY A 227 5.46 28.59 -2.92
N TYR A 228 5.59 29.04 -4.18
CA TYR A 228 4.55 29.79 -4.89
C TYR A 228 3.49 28.90 -5.57
N GLY A 229 3.71 27.58 -5.60
CA GLY A 229 2.76 26.55 -6.05
C GLY A 229 1.67 26.17 -5.05
N ALA A 230 1.30 27.09 -4.14
CA ALA A 230 0.33 26.85 -3.06
C ALA A 230 -1.04 26.33 -3.54
N THR A 231 -1.42 26.58 -4.80
CA THR A 231 -2.65 26.06 -5.40
C THR A 231 -2.56 24.57 -5.72
N ILE A 232 -1.44 24.06 -6.23
CA ILE A 232 -1.31 22.63 -6.58
C ILE A 232 -1.22 21.77 -5.32
N GLN A 233 -0.52 22.25 -4.28
CA GLN A 233 -0.48 21.58 -2.97
C GLN A 233 -1.86 21.54 -2.30
N PHE A 234 -2.63 22.62 -2.37
CA PHE A 234 -4.00 22.67 -1.84
C PHE A 234 -4.98 21.82 -2.66
N GLU A 235 -4.84 21.80 -3.99
CA GLU A 235 -5.64 20.98 -4.89
C GLU A 235 -5.39 19.47 -4.67
N ASN A 236 -4.12 19.06 -4.54
CA ASN A 236 -3.77 17.68 -4.23
C ASN A 236 -4.20 17.28 -2.81
N ALA A 237 -4.04 18.16 -1.81
CA ALA A 237 -4.52 17.92 -0.45
C ALA A 237 -6.05 17.77 -0.36
N LEU A 238 -6.82 18.46 -1.22
CA LEU A 238 -8.28 18.30 -1.30
C LEU A 238 -8.70 17.00 -1.99
N ILE A 239 -7.91 16.51 -2.95
CA ILE A 239 -8.16 15.23 -3.63
C ILE A 239 -7.81 14.08 -2.69
N GLU A 240 -6.66 14.11 -2.02
CA GLU A 240 -6.21 13.06 -1.09
C GLU A 240 -7.09 12.94 0.16
N ARG A 241 -7.60 14.05 0.70
CA ARG A 241 -8.45 14.02 1.90
C ARG A 241 -9.87 13.49 1.66
N PHE A 242 -10.31 13.39 0.41
CA PHE A 242 -11.72 13.12 0.08
C PHE A 242 -11.95 12.19 -1.12
N ALA A 243 -10.90 11.70 -1.79
CA ALA A 243 -11.03 10.62 -2.75
C ALA A 243 -11.38 9.31 -2.01
N PRO A 244 -12.39 8.56 -2.48
CA PRO A 244 -12.63 7.23 -1.94
C PRO A 244 -11.48 6.31 -2.38
N GLU A 245 -10.77 5.72 -1.42
CA GLU A 245 -9.85 4.60 -1.67
C GLU A 245 -10.60 3.47 -2.40
N SER A 246 -9.90 2.79 -3.30
CA SER A 246 -10.42 1.77 -4.19
C SER A 246 -11.13 0.66 -3.40
N SER A 247 -12.45 0.54 -3.58
CA SER A 247 -13.32 -0.45 -2.95
C SER A 247 -13.02 -1.93 -3.29
N VAL A 248 -11.97 -2.19 -4.08
CA VAL A 248 -11.55 -3.54 -4.50
C VAL A 248 -10.47 -4.07 -3.56
N GLU A 249 -9.54 -3.23 -3.10
CA GLU A 249 -8.47 -3.60 -2.15
C GLU A 249 -9.04 -3.79 -0.73
N GLU A 250 -9.96 -2.92 -0.32
CA GLU A 250 -10.64 -3.02 0.98
C GLU A 250 -11.50 -4.30 1.10
N SER A 251 -12.09 -4.77 -0.01
CA SER A 251 -12.88 -6.01 -0.03
C SER A 251 -12.02 -7.29 0.06
N ALA A 252 -10.77 -7.26 -0.39
CA ALA A 252 -9.85 -8.40 -0.31
C ALA A 252 -9.20 -8.49 1.08
N MET A 253 -8.86 -7.32 1.67
CA MET A 253 -8.42 -7.19 3.07
C MET A 253 -9.46 -7.75 4.05
N LEU A 254 -10.75 -7.49 3.80
CA LEU A 254 -11.85 -7.97 4.66
C LEU A 254 -12.17 -9.47 4.51
N ASN A 255 -11.72 -10.12 3.42
CA ASN A 255 -11.96 -11.54 3.16
C ASN A 255 -10.83 -12.47 3.67
N GLY A 256 -9.77 -11.91 4.28
CA GLY A 256 -8.68 -12.69 4.87
C GLY A 256 -7.78 -13.41 3.87
N GLU A 257 -7.73 -12.94 2.61
CA GLU A 257 -6.83 -13.52 1.60
C GLU A 257 -5.39 -13.03 1.74
N TYR A 258 -5.19 -11.85 2.34
CA TYR A 258 -3.88 -11.22 2.53
C TYR A 258 -3.63 -10.91 4.00
N GLU A 259 -2.36 -10.99 4.40
CA GLU A 259 -1.91 -10.58 5.73
C GLU A 259 -1.24 -9.21 5.67
N THR A 260 -1.19 -8.54 6.82
CA THR A 260 -0.54 -7.25 6.96
C THR A 260 0.34 -7.25 8.21
N ILE A 261 1.50 -6.61 8.12
CA ILE A 261 2.41 -6.37 9.25
C ILE A 261 2.97 -4.94 9.14
N THR A 262 3.29 -4.29 10.26
CA THR A 262 3.84 -2.92 10.23
C THR A 262 5.25 -2.93 10.81
N LEU A 263 6.23 -2.45 10.04
CA LEU A 263 7.65 -2.54 10.38
C LEU A 263 8.30 -1.15 10.39
N ALA A 264 8.95 -0.79 11.50
CA ALA A 264 9.77 0.40 11.62
C ALA A 264 11.25 0.03 11.46
N GLY A 265 11.92 0.61 10.47
CA GLY A 265 13.28 0.24 10.05
C GLY A 265 14.20 1.44 9.79
N GLY A 266 13.93 2.57 10.43
CA GLY A 266 14.56 3.86 10.13
C GLY A 266 13.77 4.65 9.10
N CYS A 267 14.47 5.39 8.23
CA CYS A 267 13.81 6.12 7.15
C CYS A 267 12.91 5.20 6.29
N PHE A 268 11.61 5.47 6.29
CA PHE A 268 10.62 4.64 5.61
C PHE A 268 10.79 4.58 4.08
N TRP A 269 11.53 5.51 3.46
CA TRP A 269 11.81 5.51 2.02
C TRP A 269 12.68 4.32 1.64
N CYS A 270 13.58 3.92 2.55
CA CYS A 270 14.38 2.73 2.38
C CYS A 270 13.55 1.48 2.61
N THR A 271 12.82 1.43 3.72
CA THR A 271 12.00 0.27 4.08
C THR A 271 10.94 -0.04 3.03
N GLU A 272 10.23 0.96 2.51
CA GLU A 272 9.23 0.81 1.44
C GLU A 272 9.85 0.23 0.18
N ALA A 273 11.00 0.77 -0.24
CA ALA A 273 11.69 0.35 -1.46
C ALA A 273 12.13 -1.12 -1.42
N TYR A 274 12.43 -1.67 -0.25
CA TYR A 274 12.86 -3.08 -0.12
C TYR A 274 11.72 -4.05 -0.36
N PHE A 275 10.52 -3.74 0.12
CA PHE A 275 9.40 -4.66 0.01
C PHE A 275 8.68 -4.57 -1.34
N GLN A 276 8.66 -3.40 -1.98
CA GLN A 276 7.86 -3.21 -3.18
C GLN A 276 8.38 -3.98 -4.44
N GLU A 277 9.59 -4.53 -4.40
CA GLU A 277 10.17 -5.34 -5.49
C GLU A 277 10.09 -6.86 -5.23
N GLU A 278 9.60 -7.28 -4.06
CA GLU A 278 9.58 -8.68 -3.63
C GLU A 278 8.32 -9.42 -4.11
N GLU A 279 8.51 -10.66 -4.57
CA GLU A 279 7.41 -11.50 -5.02
C GLU A 279 6.53 -11.92 -3.82
N GLY A 280 5.22 -11.71 -3.94
CA GLY A 280 4.27 -11.97 -2.85
C GLY A 280 3.90 -10.75 -2.00
N ILE A 281 4.62 -9.62 -2.14
CA ILE A 281 4.19 -8.33 -1.60
C ILE A 281 3.11 -7.73 -2.51
N ILE A 282 1.98 -7.37 -1.91
CA ILE A 282 0.83 -6.75 -2.59
C ILE A 282 0.95 -5.22 -2.51
N ASP A 283 1.29 -4.70 -1.33
CA ASP A 283 1.43 -3.27 -1.10
C ASP A 283 2.42 -2.97 0.04
N ALA A 284 3.05 -1.80 -0.02
CA ALA A 284 3.96 -1.29 0.99
C ALA A 284 3.75 0.22 1.13
N VAL A 285 3.15 0.64 2.25
CA VAL A 285 2.72 2.02 2.48
C VAL A 285 3.55 2.68 3.58
N SER A 286 4.18 3.81 3.28
CA SER A 286 4.94 4.60 4.24
C SER A 286 4.01 5.34 5.23
N GLY A 287 4.36 5.37 6.51
CA GLY A 287 3.55 6.00 7.55
C GLY A 287 4.21 6.13 8.92
N TYR A 288 3.38 6.42 9.91
CA TYR A 288 3.79 6.65 11.30
C TYR A 288 3.02 5.71 12.23
N ALA A 289 3.74 4.99 13.09
CA ALA A 289 3.15 3.98 13.98
C ALA A 289 3.68 4.04 15.41
N GLY A 290 2.85 3.57 16.36
CA GLY A 290 3.23 3.29 17.75
C GLY A 290 3.17 4.45 18.75
N GLY A 291 2.93 5.69 18.29
CA GLY A 291 2.88 6.86 19.17
C GLY A 291 1.53 7.09 19.84
N ASP A 292 1.56 7.90 20.91
CA ASP A 292 0.42 8.20 21.77
C ASP A 292 -0.53 9.27 21.21
N GLU A 293 -0.07 10.05 20.22
CA GLU A 293 -0.83 11.15 19.63
C GLU A 293 -1.87 10.66 18.63
N SER A 294 -3.09 11.24 18.71
CA SER A 294 -4.23 10.89 17.87
C SER A 294 -4.10 11.32 16.40
N GLU A 295 -3.06 12.07 16.06
CA GLU A 295 -2.72 12.49 14.69
C GLU A 295 -1.19 12.41 14.50
N ALA A 296 -0.76 12.06 13.28
CA ALA A 296 0.65 12.10 12.90
C ALA A 296 0.82 12.75 11.52
N SER A 297 1.88 13.55 11.38
CA SER A 297 2.35 14.14 10.12
C SER A 297 3.86 14.30 10.20
N TYR A 298 4.54 14.43 9.06
CA TYR A 298 5.99 14.55 9.01
C TYR A 298 6.49 15.70 9.91
N LEU A 299 5.79 16.83 9.90
CA LEU A 299 6.13 18.02 10.71
C LEU A 299 6.00 17.80 12.23
N LEU A 300 5.19 16.83 12.65
CA LEU A 300 5.03 16.47 14.06
C LEU A 300 6.02 15.37 14.46
N VAL A 301 6.14 14.33 13.64
CA VAL A 301 6.98 13.17 13.93
C VAL A 301 8.47 13.50 13.82
N SER A 302 8.89 14.31 12.84
CA SER A 302 10.30 14.74 12.69
C SER A 302 10.83 15.57 13.87
N LYS A 303 9.95 16.10 14.73
CA LYS A 303 10.34 16.78 15.97
C LYS A 303 10.72 15.81 17.10
N GLY A 304 10.40 14.52 16.96
CA GLY A 304 10.70 13.48 17.94
C GLY A 304 9.85 13.54 19.22
N THR A 305 8.74 14.27 19.24
CA THR A 305 7.93 14.48 20.47
C THR A 305 6.68 13.61 20.56
N THR A 306 6.30 12.92 19.49
CA THR A 306 5.00 12.23 19.39
C THR A 306 5.05 10.73 19.71
N ASN A 307 6.23 10.19 20.02
CA ASN A 307 6.51 8.76 20.17
C ASN A 307 6.08 7.90 18.95
N HIS A 308 5.84 8.52 17.79
CA HIS A 308 5.62 7.79 16.55
C HIS A 308 6.97 7.43 15.92
N ARG A 309 7.04 6.25 15.30
CA ARG A 309 8.15 5.81 14.44
C ARG A 309 7.76 5.92 12.98
N GLU A 310 8.71 6.29 12.13
CA GLU A 310 8.57 6.04 10.70
C GLU A 310 8.50 4.52 10.48
N ALA A 311 7.41 4.08 9.87
CA ALA A 311 7.09 2.68 9.67
C ALA A 311 6.46 2.45 8.30
N VAL A 312 6.54 1.23 7.81
CA VAL A 312 5.89 0.80 6.57
C VAL A 312 4.88 -0.28 6.92
N GLN A 313 3.64 -0.11 6.45
CA GLN A 313 2.62 -1.14 6.50
C GLN A 313 2.73 -1.99 5.25
N ILE A 314 3.02 -3.28 5.44
CA ILE A 314 3.30 -4.23 4.37
C ILE A 314 2.15 -5.20 4.28
N THR A 315 1.57 -5.34 3.10
CA THR A 315 0.51 -6.29 2.80
C THR A 315 1.05 -7.35 1.84
N TYR A 316 0.84 -8.61 2.15
CA TYR A 316 1.42 -9.73 1.42
C TYR A 316 0.46 -10.93 1.33
N ASP A 317 0.71 -11.79 0.34
CA ASP A 317 0.01 -13.07 0.20
C ASP A 317 0.75 -14.15 1.00
N PRO A 318 0.19 -14.64 2.12
CA PRO A 318 0.83 -15.65 2.96
C PRO A 318 1.02 -17.00 2.25
N LYS A 319 0.42 -17.21 1.07
CA LYS A 319 0.62 -18.42 0.24
C LYS A 319 1.87 -18.32 -0.62
N ILE A 320 2.36 -17.12 -0.89
CA ILE A 320 3.54 -16.85 -1.72
C ILE A 320 4.73 -16.48 -0.82
N LEU A 321 4.50 -15.63 0.18
CA LEU A 321 5.52 -15.11 1.08
C LEU A 321 5.04 -15.23 2.53
N SER A 322 5.73 -16.01 3.36
CA SER A 322 5.38 -16.18 4.77
C SER A 322 5.79 -14.96 5.62
N THR A 323 5.14 -14.78 6.77
CA THR A 323 5.50 -13.73 7.75
C THR A 323 6.96 -13.80 8.16
N GLU A 324 7.53 -15.00 8.30
CA GLU A 324 8.93 -15.18 8.64
C GLU A 324 9.84 -14.64 7.53
N GLU A 325 9.46 -14.82 6.27
CA GLU A 325 10.23 -14.31 5.12
C GLU A 325 10.20 -12.79 5.05
N VAL A 326 9.04 -12.20 5.31
CA VAL A 326 8.89 -10.75 5.45
C VAL A 326 9.84 -10.23 6.53
N LEU A 327 10.00 -10.96 7.63
CA LEU A 327 10.93 -10.58 8.70
C LEU A 327 12.40 -10.82 8.34
N ASP A 328 12.76 -11.88 7.61
CA ASP A 328 14.13 -12.07 7.11
C ASP A 328 14.55 -10.93 6.16
N ILE A 329 13.64 -10.49 5.29
CA ILE A 329 13.84 -9.31 4.43
C ILE A 329 14.03 -8.06 5.30
N TYR A 330 13.21 -7.89 6.34
CA TYR A 330 13.35 -6.77 7.27
C TYR A 330 14.70 -6.77 8.00
N TRP A 331 15.11 -7.90 8.58
CA TRP A 331 16.38 -8.04 9.28
C TRP A 331 17.57 -7.75 8.36
N SER A 332 17.49 -8.18 7.09
CA SER A 332 18.56 -7.97 6.11
C SER A 332 18.82 -6.52 5.68
N HIS A 333 17.96 -5.60 6.09
CA HIS A 333 17.98 -4.21 5.63
C HIS A 333 18.11 -3.16 6.73
N ILE A 334 18.24 -3.58 7.99
CA ILE A 334 18.34 -2.70 9.17
C ILE A 334 19.60 -3.03 9.98
N ASP A 335 20.00 -2.11 10.85
CA ASP A 335 20.90 -2.39 11.97
C ASP A 335 20.06 -2.66 13.23
N PRO A 336 19.80 -3.93 13.57
CA PRO A 336 18.90 -4.27 14.65
C PRO A 336 19.50 -4.04 16.05
N THR A 337 20.77 -3.63 16.14
CA THR A 337 21.50 -3.39 17.40
C THR A 337 21.47 -1.92 17.84
N ASN A 338 21.03 -1.01 16.97
CA ASN A 338 21.08 0.43 17.22
C ASN A 338 19.82 0.95 17.93
N GLU A 339 19.96 1.31 19.20
CA GLU A 339 18.89 1.87 20.04
C GLU A 339 18.55 3.34 19.73
N GLN A 340 19.40 4.07 19.00
CA GLN A 340 19.29 5.52 18.83
C GLN A 340 18.74 5.95 17.45
N GLY A 341 18.51 5.00 16.55
CA GLY A 341 18.05 5.25 15.20
C GLY A 341 18.65 4.28 14.19
N GLN A 342 18.71 4.68 12.93
CA GLN A 342 19.26 3.86 11.85
C GLN A 342 20.28 4.66 11.05
N PHE A 343 21.53 4.21 11.07
CA PHE A 343 22.63 4.80 10.31
C PHE A 343 22.79 6.31 10.59
N ALA A 344 22.72 7.17 9.55
CA ALA A 344 22.78 8.61 9.71
C ALA A 344 21.51 9.24 10.32
N ASP A 345 20.38 8.53 10.34
CA ASP A 345 19.11 9.02 10.85
C ASP A 345 18.99 8.68 12.33
N THR A 346 19.12 9.70 13.18
CA THR A 346 19.11 9.57 14.64
C THR A 346 17.87 10.20 15.24
N GLY A 347 17.30 9.55 16.26
CA GLY A 347 16.06 9.96 16.91
C GLY A 347 15.11 8.78 17.11
N PHE A 348 14.22 8.91 18.09
CA PHE A 348 13.25 7.87 18.43
C PHE A 348 12.42 7.44 17.21
N GLN A 349 12.05 8.39 16.36
CA GLN A 349 11.26 8.13 15.16
C GLN A 349 11.97 7.22 14.13
N TYR A 350 13.29 7.03 14.25
CA TYR A 350 14.08 6.16 13.38
C TYR A 350 14.50 4.86 14.06
N THR A 351 14.05 4.58 15.28
CA THR A 351 14.34 3.31 15.98
C THR A 351 13.55 2.16 15.36
N THR A 352 14.04 0.93 15.58
CA THR A 352 13.47 -0.28 14.97
C THR A 352 12.35 -0.88 15.83
N ALA A 353 11.27 -1.32 15.19
CA ALA A 353 10.18 -2.03 15.85
C ALA A 353 9.39 -2.91 14.86
N ILE A 354 8.86 -4.02 15.35
CA ILE A 354 7.93 -4.91 14.66
C ILE A 354 6.57 -4.77 15.34
N TYR A 355 5.56 -4.27 14.62
CA TYR A 355 4.20 -4.12 15.10
C TYR A 355 3.33 -5.27 14.59
N TYR A 356 3.03 -6.24 15.47
CA TYR A 356 2.26 -7.44 15.12
C TYR A 356 0.74 -7.18 15.16
N GLN A 357 -0.01 -7.76 14.21
CA GLN A 357 -1.47 -7.68 14.16
C GLN A 357 -2.16 -8.77 15.00
N ASN A 358 -1.52 -9.91 15.20
CA ASN A 358 -2.08 -11.07 15.89
C ASN A 358 -1.00 -11.85 16.68
N ASP A 359 -1.44 -12.81 17.51
CA ASP A 359 -0.54 -13.58 18.37
C ASP A 359 0.42 -14.50 17.58
N GLU A 360 0.05 -14.90 16.37
CA GLU A 360 0.92 -15.72 15.52
C GLU A 360 2.08 -14.89 14.97
N GLN A 361 1.82 -13.68 14.47
CA GLN A 361 2.86 -12.73 14.07
C GLN A 361 3.75 -12.33 15.26
N LYS A 362 3.19 -12.16 16.46
CA LYS A 362 3.96 -11.89 17.68
C LYS A 362 4.98 -13.01 17.93
N ARG A 363 4.53 -14.26 17.82
CA ARG A 363 5.37 -15.45 18.01
C ARG A 363 6.46 -15.52 16.95
N ILE A 364 6.10 -15.46 15.67
CA ILE A 364 7.07 -15.50 14.55
C ILE A 364 8.09 -14.35 14.68
N ALA A 365 7.67 -13.16 15.10
CA ALA A 365 8.56 -12.03 15.33
C ALA A 365 9.59 -12.30 16.44
N ARG A 366 9.15 -12.86 17.58
CA ARG A 366 10.05 -13.26 18.66
C ARG A 366 11.00 -14.37 18.23
N ASP A 367 10.48 -15.40 17.56
CA ASP A 367 11.26 -16.55 17.11
C ASP A 367 12.33 -16.11 16.09
N SER A 368 11.97 -15.24 15.14
CA SER A 368 12.94 -14.68 14.17
C SER A 368 14.03 -13.83 14.83
N LYS A 369 13.69 -13.09 15.90
CA LYS A 369 14.64 -12.30 16.69
C LYS A 369 15.61 -13.21 17.45
N GLU A 370 15.10 -14.23 18.13
CA GLU A 370 15.93 -15.23 18.84
C GLU A 370 16.85 -15.98 17.88
N ARG A 371 16.34 -16.35 16.70
CA ARG A 371 17.14 -16.98 15.63
C ARG A 371 18.26 -16.06 15.14
N LEU A 372 17.99 -14.76 14.99
CA LEU A 372 19.01 -13.78 14.62
C LEU A 372 20.05 -13.60 15.72
N GLU A 373 19.66 -13.55 16.98
CA GLU A 373 20.57 -13.49 18.13
C GLU A 373 21.48 -14.74 18.19
N ALA A 374 20.91 -15.93 17.95
CA ALA A 374 21.66 -17.18 17.95
C ALA A 374 22.58 -17.36 16.73
N SER A 375 22.31 -16.66 15.62
CA SER A 375 23.08 -16.80 14.37
C SER A 375 24.53 -16.29 14.45
N GLY A 376 24.83 -15.43 15.43
CA GLY A 376 26.14 -14.77 15.52
C GLY A 376 26.42 -13.74 14.43
N VAL A 377 25.40 -13.31 13.67
CA VAL A 377 25.53 -12.20 12.70
C VAL A 377 25.92 -10.89 13.40
N PHE A 378 25.37 -10.69 14.61
CA PHE A 378 25.59 -9.53 15.46
C PHE A 378 26.18 -9.96 16.80
N ASP A 379 27.24 -9.27 17.24
CA ASP A 379 27.86 -9.48 18.56
C ASP A 379 27.09 -8.77 19.69
N ALA A 380 26.23 -7.81 19.34
CA ALA A 380 25.45 -7.01 20.27
C ALA A 380 23.98 -7.48 20.33
N LEU A 381 23.32 -7.23 21.45
CA LEU A 381 21.91 -7.57 21.66
C LEU A 381 21.02 -6.84 20.64
N ILE A 382 19.96 -7.53 20.21
CA ILE A 382 19.01 -6.98 19.26
C ILE A 382 18.05 -6.03 19.98
N ALA A 383 18.18 -4.74 19.69
CA ALA A 383 17.41 -3.64 20.26
C ALA A 383 15.98 -3.53 19.69
N THR A 384 15.71 -4.14 18.53
CA THR A 384 14.40 -4.09 17.88
C THR A 384 13.28 -4.60 18.81
N GLU A 385 12.26 -3.77 19.02
CA GLU A 385 11.11 -4.09 19.87
C GLU A 385 10.04 -4.88 19.09
N VAL A 386 9.35 -5.79 19.76
CA VAL A 386 8.18 -6.50 19.22
C VAL A 386 6.95 -6.03 19.99
N LEU A 387 6.12 -5.21 19.36
CA LEU A 387 5.04 -4.45 19.99
C LEU A 387 3.68 -4.78 19.34
N PRO A 388 2.56 -4.72 20.08
CA PRO A 388 1.24 -4.86 19.48
C PRO A 388 0.97 -3.69 18.53
N PHE A 389 0.35 -3.97 17.39
CA PHE A 389 -0.18 -2.94 16.51
C PHE A 389 -1.29 -2.15 17.22
N ALA A 390 -1.18 -0.83 17.22
CA ALA A 390 -2.14 0.07 17.86
C ALA A 390 -2.77 1.05 16.85
N SER A 391 -1.93 1.81 16.15
CA SER A 391 -2.36 2.80 15.17
C SER A 391 -1.32 2.94 14.06
N PHE A 392 -1.80 3.30 12.86
CA PHE A 392 -0.98 3.62 11.71
C PHE A 392 -1.57 4.85 11.02
N TYR A 393 -0.73 5.85 10.80
CA TYR A 393 -1.08 7.07 10.08
C TYR A 393 -0.29 7.10 8.78
N LYS A 394 -0.98 6.95 7.66
CA LYS A 394 -0.38 7.04 6.32
C LYS A 394 0.37 8.38 6.18
N ALA A 395 1.63 8.30 5.74
CA ALA A 395 2.45 9.49 5.50
C ALA A 395 1.93 10.25 4.28
N GLU A 396 2.31 11.51 4.20
CA GLU A 396 1.96 12.39 3.10
C GLU A 396 2.37 11.80 1.74
N GLU A 397 1.60 12.05 0.67
CA GLU A 397 1.78 11.41 -0.63
C GLU A 397 3.16 11.64 -1.26
N TYR A 398 3.84 12.73 -0.90
CA TYR A 398 5.21 12.98 -1.37
C TYR A 398 6.23 12.02 -0.75
N HIS A 399 5.92 11.34 0.35
CA HIS A 399 6.74 10.29 0.95
C HIS A 399 6.48 8.90 0.35
N GLN A 400 5.28 8.66 -0.19
CA GLN A 400 4.93 7.37 -0.82
C GLN A 400 5.71 7.19 -2.12
N ASP A 401 6.19 5.99 -2.40
CA ASP A 401 7.00 5.66 -3.59
C ASP A 401 8.18 6.63 -3.80
N TYR A 402 8.77 7.18 -2.72
CA TYR A 402 9.76 8.25 -2.83
C TYR A 402 10.97 7.82 -3.66
N TYR A 403 11.36 6.55 -3.51
CA TYR A 403 12.46 5.95 -4.25
C TYR A 403 12.20 5.88 -5.76
N LYS A 404 10.93 5.82 -6.20
CA LYS A 404 10.55 5.92 -7.63
C LYS A 404 10.44 7.38 -8.08
N LYS A 405 9.74 8.21 -7.29
CA LYS A 405 9.46 9.62 -7.62
C LYS A 405 10.74 10.46 -7.68
N ALA A 406 11.74 10.14 -6.84
CA ALA A 406 12.99 10.88 -6.69
C ALA A 406 14.23 9.96 -6.69
N ALA A 407 14.29 8.97 -7.60
CA ALA A 407 15.32 7.93 -7.65
C ALA A 407 16.77 8.43 -7.48
N ASP A 408 17.18 9.47 -8.21
CA ASP A 408 18.55 10.01 -8.11
C ASP A 408 18.88 10.55 -6.71
N HIS A 409 17.90 11.16 -6.04
CA HIS A 409 18.08 11.68 -4.68
C HIS A 409 18.11 10.53 -3.67
N TYR A 410 17.17 9.60 -3.79
CA TYR A 410 17.10 8.41 -2.95
C TYR A 410 18.39 7.59 -3.01
N GLU A 411 18.93 7.31 -4.21
CA GLU A 411 20.16 6.53 -4.36
C GLU A 411 21.38 7.21 -3.73
N ARG A 412 21.48 8.53 -3.84
CA ARG A 412 22.54 9.29 -3.14
C ARG A 412 22.35 9.23 -1.63
N TYR A 413 21.12 9.36 -1.15
CA TYR A 413 20.80 9.30 0.26
C TYR A 413 21.10 7.92 0.86
N LYS A 414 20.61 6.83 0.25
CA LYS A 414 20.86 5.44 0.67
C LYS A 414 22.35 5.11 0.81
N LYS A 415 23.19 5.65 -0.08
CA LYS A 415 24.65 5.50 -0.01
C LYS A 415 25.27 6.40 1.05
N ALA A 416 24.86 7.66 1.12
CA ALA A 416 25.42 8.64 2.05
C ALA A 416 25.02 8.39 3.51
N SER A 417 23.87 7.76 3.75
CA SER A 417 23.41 7.41 5.10
C SER A 417 24.28 6.34 5.76
N GLY A 418 25.01 5.54 4.97
CA GLY A 418 25.79 4.39 5.44
C GLY A 418 25.02 3.06 5.37
N ARG A 419 23.71 3.11 5.09
CA ARG A 419 22.85 1.91 5.01
C ARG A 419 23.34 0.92 3.97
N ALA A 420 23.61 1.40 2.74
CA ALA A 420 24.06 0.52 1.65
C ALA A 420 25.36 -0.23 2.01
N GLY A 421 26.34 0.47 2.59
CA GLY A 421 27.61 -0.13 2.98
C GLY A 421 27.47 -1.13 4.11
N PHE A 422 26.64 -0.81 5.12
CA PHE A 422 26.37 -1.73 6.22
C PHE A 422 25.70 -3.02 5.75
N VAL A 423 24.70 -2.92 4.87
CA VAL A 423 24.00 -4.10 4.35
C VAL A 423 24.97 -4.98 3.56
N GLU A 424 25.77 -4.38 2.67
CA GLU A 424 26.78 -5.09 1.89
C GLU A 424 27.85 -5.78 2.76
N GLU A 425 28.33 -5.13 3.83
CA GLU A 425 29.35 -5.68 4.71
C GLU A 425 28.81 -6.74 5.68
N THR A 426 27.63 -6.53 6.24
CA THR A 426 27.05 -7.39 7.27
C THR A 426 26.45 -8.65 6.66
N TRP A 427 25.71 -8.51 5.57
CA TRP A 427 24.96 -9.61 4.96
C TRP A 427 25.77 -10.40 3.93
N ALA A 428 27.02 -9.99 3.66
CA ALA A 428 28.00 -10.81 2.95
C ALA A 428 28.77 -11.80 3.86
N LYS A 429 28.55 -11.79 5.19
CA LYS A 429 29.19 -12.72 6.12
C LYS A 429 28.58 -14.12 6.01
N ASP A 430 29.40 -15.16 6.19
CA ASP A 430 28.94 -16.56 6.19
C ASP A 430 27.82 -16.81 7.21
N ALA A 431 27.89 -16.17 8.39
CA ALA A 431 26.83 -16.26 9.41
C ALA A 431 25.49 -15.69 8.94
N ALA A 432 25.51 -14.63 8.14
CA ALA A 432 24.31 -13.99 7.60
C ALA A 432 23.71 -14.82 6.46
N ILE A 433 24.56 -15.40 5.62
CA ILE A 433 24.16 -16.37 4.61
C ILE A 433 23.53 -17.59 5.29
N GLN A 434 24.15 -18.14 6.34
CA GLN A 434 23.60 -19.25 7.12
C GLN A 434 22.29 -18.89 7.82
N PHE A 435 22.12 -17.67 8.33
CA PHE A 435 20.84 -17.21 8.88
C PHE A 435 19.74 -17.26 7.82
N LEU A 436 20.00 -16.73 6.62
CA LEU A 436 19.05 -16.74 5.51
C LEU A 436 18.81 -18.15 4.93
N GLU A 437 19.84 -19.01 4.93
CA GLU A 437 19.77 -20.39 4.43
C GLU A 437 19.22 -21.40 5.45
N SER A 438 19.31 -21.13 6.77
CA SER A 438 18.72 -21.96 7.84
C SER A 438 17.21 -22.13 7.71
N LYS A 439 16.60 -21.31 6.85
CA LYS A 439 15.23 -21.36 6.40
C LYS A 439 15.00 -22.32 5.23
N GLN A 440 15.96 -22.42 4.30
CA GLN A 440 15.88 -23.34 3.15
C GLN A 440 15.80 -24.80 3.61
N THR A 441 16.38 -25.11 4.77
CA THR A 441 16.24 -26.40 5.44
C THR A 441 14.91 -26.57 6.19
N THR A 442 14.26 -25.52 6.68
CA THR A 442 12.96 -25.64 7.41
C THR A 442 11.72 -25.62 6.52
N SER A 443 11.79 -25.03 5.32
CA SER A 443 10.70 -25.12 4.32
C SER A 443 10.94 -26.16 3.21
N MET A 444 12.13 -26.77 3.12
CA MET A 444 12.39 -27.80 2.11
C MET A 444 13.37 -28.94 2.43
N ASP A 445 14.03 -29.04 3.60
CA ASP A 445 15.11 -30.04 3.77
C ASP A 445 15.44 -30.55 5.20
N THR A 446 14.47 -30.67 6.13
CA THR A 446 14.65 -31.55 7.32
C THR A 446 14.13 -32.98 7.10
N ASN A 447 13.69 -33.28 5.87
CA ASN A 447 12.96 -34.51 5.54
C ASN A 447 13.84 -35.73 5.21
N ASP A 448 15.14 -35.71 5.53
CA ASP A 448 16.01 -36.88 5.33
C ASP A 448 16.42 -37.56 6.65
N ALA A 449 16.56 -36.82 7.77
CA ALA A 449 17.07 -37.39 9.02
C ALA A 449 16.01 -38.12 9.85
N TYR A 450 14.73 -37.72 9.74
CA TYR A 450 13.62 -38.27 10.53
C TYR A 450 12.45 -38.78 9.66
N ASN A 451 12.65 -38.92 8.35
CA ASN A 451 11.62 -39.38 7.43
C ASN A 451 11.56 -40.91 7.43
N TYR A 452 10.76 -41.44 8.35
CA TYR A 452 10.48 -42.85 8.46
C TYR A 452 9.31 -43.23 7.55
N THR A 453 9.43 -44.33 6.82
CA THR A 453 8.28 -44.93 6.14
C THR A 453 7.27 -45.47 7.16
N ASP A 454 5.99 -45.53 6.79
CA ASP A 454 4.93 -46.14 7.62
C ASP A 454 5.31 -47.56 8.11
N GLU A 455 6.04 -48.31 7.29
CA GLU A 455 6.53 -49.65 7.62
C GLU A 455 7.62 -49.65 8.71
N GLU A 456 8.49 -48.64 8.71
CA GLU A 456 9.53 -48.46 9.73
C GLU A 456 8.92 -47.99 11.05
N ILE A 457 8.01 -47.01 11.00
CA ILE A 457 7.24 -46.56 12.17
C ILE A 457 6.50 -47.75 12.79
N ALA A 458 5.81 -48.56 11.98
CA ALA A 458 5.11 -49.75 12.46
C ALA A 458 6.02 -50.81 13.09
N LYS A 459 7.31 -50.87 12.72
CA LYS A 459 8.30 -51.75 13.37
C LYS A 459 8.80 -51.16 14.69
N LEU A 460 9.06 -49.85 14.73
CA LEU A 460 9.52 -49.15 15.94
C LEU A 460 8.45 -49.16 17.03
N LEU A 461 7.17 -48.94 16.66
CA LEU A 461 6.03 -49.02 17.57
C LEU A 461 5.95 -50.37 18.31
N LYS A 462 6.30 -51.49 17.65
CA LYS A 462 6.25 -52.83 18.28
C LYS A 462 7.24 -53.03 19.42
N ASN A 463 8.27 -52.20 19.50
CA ASN A 463 9.30 -52.27 20.53
C ASN A 463 9.05 -51.29 21.69
N LEU A 464 7.99 -50.48 21.63
CA LEU A 464 7.64 -49.55 22.69
C LEU A 464 7.15 -50.27 23.95
N ASP A 465 7.34 -49.61 25.09
CA ASP A 465 6.65 -49.98 26.33
C ASP A 465 5.12 -49.99 26.12
N PRO A 466 4.36 -50.89 26.77
CA PRO A 466 2.90 -50.96 26.58
C PRO A 466 2.17 -49.64 26.80
N LEU A 467 2.61 -48.78 27.74
CA LEU A 467 1.99 -47.48 27.95
C LEU A 467 2.31 -46.52 26.79
N ALA A 468 3.56 -46.49 26.33
CA ALA A 468 3.97 -45.68 25.18
C ALA A 468 3.23 -46.12 23.90
N TYR A 469 3.09 -47.42 23.67
CA TYR A 469 2.31 -47.95 22.55
C TYR A 469 0.84 -47.52 22.65
N HIS A 470 0.22 -47.68 23.81
CA HIS A 470 -1.17 -47.28 24.03
C HIS A 470 -1.39 -45.78 23.78
N VAL A 471 -0.47 -44.92 24.24
CA VAL A 471 -0.54 -43.48 24.00
C VAL A 471 -0.36 -43.16 22.53
N VAL A 472 0.76 -43.58 21.92
CA VAL A 472 1.16 -43.12 20.57
C VAL A 472 0.29 -43.76 19.46
N ALA A 473 0.04 -45.07 19.53
CA ALA A 473 -0.63 -45.81 18.46
C ALA A 473 -2.15 -45.90 18.64
N GLU A 474 -2.65 -45.92 19.88
CA GLU A 474 -4.08 -46.07 20.19
C GLU A 474 -4.75 -44.77 20.66
N ASN A 475 -4.03 -43.64 20.58
CA ASN A 475 -4.47 -42.31 21.03
C ASN A 475 -4.88 -42.31 22.52
N GLY A 476 -4.20 -43.13 23.33
CA GLY A 476 -4.41 -43.20 24.77
C GLY A 476 -3.91 -41.97 25.50
N THR A 477 -4.27 -41.84 26.77
CA THR A 477 -3.78 -40.76 27.65
C THR A 477 -3.29 -41.37 28.96
N GLU A 478 -2.06 -41.03 29.36
CA GLU A 478 -1.48 -41.51 30.62
C GLU A 478 -2.11 -40.84 31.85
N SER A 479 -1.91 -41.43 33.02
CA SER A 479 -2.46 -40.88 34.28
C SER A 479 -1.81 -39.54 34.65
N PRO A 480 -2.61 -38.54 35.08
CA PRO A 480 -2.06 -37.27 35.57
C PRO A 480 -1.25 -37.48 36.87
N PHE A 481 -0.18 -36.71 37.04
CA PHE A 481 0.75 -36.74 38.19
C PHE A 481 1.47 -38.06 38.45
N ASN A 482 1.23 -39.08 37.63
CA ASN A 482 1.88 -40.39 37.73
C ASN A 482 2.51 -40.76 36.38
N ASN A 483 3.39 -39.87 35.93
CA ASN A 483 4.15 -40.00 34.69
C ASN A 483 5.57 -39.46 34.86
N ALA A 484 6.43 -39.68 33.88
CA ALA A 484 7.87 -39.45 34.04
C ALA A 484 8.28 -37.97 34.01
N TYR A 485 7.52 -37.11 33.32
CA TYR A 485 8.00 -35.76 32.99
C TYR A 485 7.09 -34.61 33.45
N TRP A 486 5.97 -34.86 34.15
CA TRP A 486 5.13 -33.76 34.65
C TRP A 486 5.92 -32.78 35.53
N ASP A 487 6.74 -33.27 36.46
CA ASP A 487 7.54 -32.48 37.39
C ASP A 487 9.02 -32.31 36.98
N ASN A 488 9.44 -32.84 35.82
CA ASN A 488 10.80 -32.68 35.34
C ASN A 488 11.14 -31.20 35.10
N LYS A 489 12.30 -30.75 35.63
CA LYS A 489 12.85 -29.38 35.56
C LYS A 489 14.31 -29.33 35.07
N ALA A 490 14.87 -30.46 34.64
CA ALA A 490 16.24 -30.47 34.11
C ALA A 490 16.30 -29.81 32.73
N ASP A 491 17.44 -29.18 32.43
CA ASP A 491 17.71 -28.59 31.12
C ASP A 491 17.93 -29.69 30.07
N GLY A 492 17.36 -29.49 28.89
CA GLY A 492 17.36 -30.48 27.81
C GLY A 492 16.12 -30.41 26.92
N ILE A 493 16.03 -31.32 25.96
CA ILE A 493 14.94 -31.39 24.97
C ILE A 493 14.09 -32.65 25.15
N TYR A 494 12.86 -32.61 24.65
CA TYR A 494 11.95 -33.74 24.58
C TYR A 494 11.76 -34.13 23.12
N VAL A 495 12.17 -35.35 22.81
CA VAL A 495 12.09 -35.92 21.46
C VAL A 495 10.95 -36.94 21.38
N ASP A 496 10.44 -37.19 20.19
CA ASP A 496 9.50 -38.28 19.91
C ASP A 496 10.12 -39.61 20.35
N VAL A 497 9.40 -40.37 21.18
CA VAL A 497 9.86 -41.66 21.71
C VAL A 497 10.12 -42.70 20.62
N VAL A 498 9.53 -42.55 19.44
CA VAL A 498 9.63 -43.48 18.30
C VAL A 498 10.73 -43.06 17.34
N THR A 499 10.68 -41.82 16.86
CA THR A 499 11.55 -41.33 15.77
C THR A 499 12.79 -40.60 16.28
N GLY A 500 12.80 -40.16 17.54
CA GLY A 500 13.84 -39.28 18.06
C GLY A 500 13.80 -37.86 17.49
N LYS A 501 12.75 -37.49 16.73
CA LYS A 501 12.56 -36.12 16.23
C LYS A 501 12.31 -35.17 17.40
N PRO A 502 13.04 -34.04 17.53
CA PRO A 502 12.81 -33.06 18.58
C PRO A 502 11.41 -32.44 18.50
N LEU A 503 10.70 -32.42 19.63
CA LEU A 503 9.33 -31.92 19.74
C LEU A 503 9.21 -30.69 20.65
N PHE A 504 9.87 -30.70 21.82
CA PHE A 504 9.76 -29.63 22.82
C PHE A 504 11.09 -29.34 23.49
N SER A 505 11.25 -28.12 24.01
CA SER A 505 12.39 -27.73 24.86
C SER A 505 11.95 -27.56 26.32
N SER A 506 12.82 -27.91 27.27
CA SER A 506 12.60 -27.61 28.70
C SER A 506 12.52 -26.11 28.99
N THR A 507 13.14 -25.24 28.18
CA THR A 507 12.97 -23.78 28.28
C THR A 507 11.53 -23.32 28.04
N HIS A 508 10.76 -24.10 27.27
CA HIS A 508 9.35 -23.82 26.99
C HIS A 508 8.40 -24.52 27.96
N LYS A 509 8.93 -25.33 28.88
CA LYS A 509 8.15 -26.12 29.83
C LYS A 509 7.78 -25.28 31.04
N TYR A 510 6.54 -25.40 31.49
CA TYR A 510 6.06 -24.73 32.70
C TYR A 510 5.16 -25.64 33.53
N ASP A 511 4.89 -25.22 34.77
CA ASP A 511 3.95 -25.93 35.64
C ASP A 511 2.52 -25.42 35.39
N SER A 512 1.72 -26.22 34.69
CA SER A 512 0.32 -25.91 34.38
C SER A 512 -0.66 -26.39 35.46
N GLY A 513 -0.21 -27.19 36.43
CA GLY A 513 -1.07 -27.83 37.42
C GLY A 513 -2.02 -28.92 36.88
N THR A 514 -1.92 -29.32 35.61
CA THR A 514 -2.81 -30.35 35.03
C THR A 514 -2.36 -31.78 35.31
N GLY A 515 -1.11 -31.97 35.70
CA GLY A 515 -0.52 -33.30 35.95
C GLY A 515 0.14 -33.94 34.73
N TRP A 516 0.25 -33.24 33.61
CA TRP A 516 0.98 -33.65 32.41
C TRP A 516 2.06 -32.63 32.04
N PRO A 517 3.18 -33.05 31.43
CA PRO A 517 4.18 -32.12 30.91
C PRO A 517 3.53 -31.12 29.94
N SER A 518 3.66 -29.85 30.28
CA SER A 518 3.01 -28.74 29.57
C SER A 518 4.04 -27.75 29.06
N PHE A 519 3.90 -27.37 27.80
CA PHE A 519 4.77 -26.43 27.12
C PHE A 519 3.94 -25.29 26.52
N TRP A 520 4.50 -24.11 26.39
CA TRP A 520 3.81 -22.98 25.74
C TRP A 520 4.09 -22.90 24.23
N ARG A 521 5.14 -23.59 23.74
CA ARG A 521 5.42 -23.81 22.30
C ARG A 521 6.16 -25.13 22.05
N THR A 522 6.16 -25.60 20.80
CA THR A 522 7.04 -26.66 20.30
C THR A 522 8.48 -26.15 20.13
N ILE A 523 9.43 -27.05 19.92
CA ILE A 523 10.82 -26.68 19.65
C ILE A 523 10.94 -26.01 18.28
N ASP A 524 10.31 -26.58 17.25
CA ASP A 524 10.18 -26.05 15.90
C ASP A 524 8.69 -26.06 15.45
N ASP A 525 8.33 -25.24 14.46
CA ASP A 525 6.93 -25.11 13.98
C ASP A 525 6.40 -26.39 13.33
N ASN A 526 7.28 -27.14 12.67
CA ASN A 526 6.96 -28.38 11.96
C ASN A 526 7.21 -29.64 12.82
N SER A 527 7.42 -29.47 14.13
CA SER A 527 7.63 -30.60 15.05
C SER A 527 6.37 -31.45 15.24
N VAL A 528 5.19 -30.83 15.24
CA VAL A 528 3.90 -31.52 15.41
C VAL A 528 2.88 -31.01 14.41
N THR A 529 1.89 -31.87 14.10
CA THR A 529 0.73 -31.51 13.30
C THR A 529 -0.51 -31.40 14.19
N MET A 530 -1.42 -30.49 13.85
CA MET A 530 -2.65 -30.25 14.60
C MET A 530 -3.85 -30.86 13.89
N HIS A 531 -4.67 -31.61 14.63
CA HIS A 531 -5.84 -32.33 14.10
C HIS A 531 -7.06 -32.06 14.98
N GLU A 532 -8.24 -32.03 14.38
CA GLU A 532 -9.49 -31.89 15.12
C GLU A 532 -9.86 -33.21 15.81
N ASP A 533 -10.03 -33.19 17.13
CA ASP A 533 -10.41 -34.35 17.93
C ASP A 533 -11.80 -34.17 18.54
N ASN A 534 -12.73 -35.01 18.07
CA ASN A 534 -14.13 -35.08 18.49
C ASN A 534 -14.46 -36.36 19.29
N SER A 535 -13.44 -37.03 19.86
CA SER A 535 -13.61 -38.26 20.65
C SER A 535 -14.37 -38.08 21.97
N LEU A 536 -14.42 -36.86 22.50
CA LEU A 536 -15.16 -36.49 23.71
C LEU A 536 -16.32 -35.55 23.36
N SER A 537 -17.16 -35.20 24.36
CA SER A 537 -18.30 -34.27 24.17
C SER A 537 -17.89 -32.81 23.84
N THR A 538 -16.60 -32.55 23.70
CA THR A 538 -15.99 -31.25 23.41
C THR A 538 -14.97 -31.43 22.30
N THR A 539 -14.99 -30.55 21.30
CA THR A 539 -13.95 -30.49 20.28
C THR A 539 -12.65 -29.98 20.89
N ARG A 540 -11.57 -30.73 20.71
CA ARG A 540 -10.21 -30.37 21.13
C ARG A 540 -9.29 -30.41 19.91
N THR A 541 -8.12 -29.79 20.03
CA THR A 541 -7.07 -29.89 19.00
C THR A 541 -6.03 -30.90 19.46
N GLU A 542 -5.98 -32.04 18.80
CA GLU A 542 -4.95 -33.06 18.98
C GLU A 542 -3.64 -32.60 18.35
N ILE A 543 -2.52 -32.87 19.03
CA ILE A 543 -1.17 -32.73 18.48
C ILE A 543 -0.57 -34.11 18.23
N ARG A 544 -0.03 -34.31 17.03
CA ARG A 544 0.58 -35.57 16.58
C ARG A 544 1.98 -35.34 16.03
N SER A 545 2.90 -36.25 16.34
CA SER A 545 4.14 -36.38 15.59
C SER A 545 3.89 -37.25 14.34
N GLU A 546 4.93 -37.47 13.54
CA GLU A 546 4.86 -38.41 12.40
C GLU A 546 4.55 -39.84 12.86
N ALA A 547 4.98 -40.23 14.07
CA ALA A 547 4.74 -41.57 14.60
C ALA A 547 3.34 -41.78 15.21
N GLY A 548 2.68 -40.73 15.68
CA GLY A 548 1.34 -40.84 16.25
C GLY A 548 0.97 -39.77 17.26
N HIS A 549 0.07 -40.15 18.18
CA HIS A 549 -0.50 -39.24 19.16
C HIS A 549 0.53 -38.77 20.19
N VAL A 550 0.58 -37.45 20.43
CA VAL A 550 1.43 -36.84 21.46
C VAL A 550 0.59 -36.30 22.61
N GLY A 551 -0.51 -35.60 22.31
CA GLY A 551 -1.39 -34.98 23.29
C GLY A 551 -2.38 -34.00 22.66
N HIS A 552 -2.65 -32.89 23.36
CA HIS A 552 -3.57 -31.84 22.89
C HIS A 552 -3.02 -30.43 23.14
N VAL A 553 -3.46 -29.47 22.34
CA VAL A 553 -3.18 -28.04 22.56
C VAL A 553 -4.45 -27.29 22.97
N PHE A 554 -4.30 -26.39 23.95
CA PHE A 554 -5.36 -25.57 24.51
C PHE A 554 -4.95 -24.09 24.53
N ASN A 555 -5.93 -23.18 24.60
CA ASN A 555 -5.72 -21.73 24.63
C ASN A 555 -5.75 -21.15 26.06
N ASP A 556 -5.35 -21.95 27.06
CA ASP A 556 -5.35 -21.62 28.49
C ASP A 556 -3.92 -21.56 29.08
N GLY A 557 -2.92 -21.31 28.24
CA GLY A 557 -1.52 -21.16 28.64
C GLY A 557 -1.14 -19.74 29.09
N PRO A 558 0.15 -19.50 29.41
CA PRO A 558 0.67 -18.19 29.81
C PRO A 558 0.42 -17.15 28.72
N ALA A 559 -0.29 -16.07 29.04
CA ALA A 559 -0.69 -15.05 28.07
C ALA A 559 0.52 -14.28 27.50
N GLU A 560 1.53 -14.07 28.34
CA GLU A 560 2.81 -13.45 27.99
C GLU A 560 3.56 -14.21 26.89
N GLU A 561 3.38 -15.53 26.82
CA GLU A 561 4.01 -16.45 25.85
C GLU A 561 3.06 -16.93 24.73
N GLY A 562 1.98 -16.18 24.47
CA GLY A 562 1.06 -16.46 23.36
C GLY A 562 -0.15 -17.33 23.72
N GLY A 563 -0.35 -17.65 25.00
CA GLY A 563 -1.60 -18.21 25.52
C GLY A 563 -1.86 -19.68 25.18
N ARG A 564 -0.94 -20.36 24.49
CA ARG A 564 -1.09 -21.78 24.14
C ARG A 564 -0.52 -22.69 25.25
N ARG A 565 -1.18 -23.83 25.46
CA ARG A 565 -0.72 -24.91 26.32
C ARG A 565 -0.73 -26.22 25.57
N PHE A 566 0.46 -26.67 25.19
CA PHE A 566 0.72 -28.00 24.65
C PHE A 566 0.77 -28.98 25.82
N CYS A 567 -0.33 -29.69 26.04
CA CYS A 567 -0.47 -30.71 27.07
C CYS A 567 -0.10 -32.08 26.49
N THR A 568 1.05 -32.61 26.88
CA THR A 568 1.66 -33.79 26.24
C THR A 568 1.67 -34.99 27.18
N ASN A 569 1.69 -36.20 26.64
CA ASN A 569 1.95 -37.40 27.43
C ASN A 569 3.46 -37.60 27.57
N SER A 570 3.95 -37.93 28.77
CA SER A 570 5.34 -38.33 28.97
C SER A 570 5.68 -39.60 28.21
N ALA A 571 4.73 -40.53 28.10
CA ALA A 571 4.90 -41.80 27.40
C ALA A 571 5.11 -41.65 25.88
N SER A 572 4.78 -40.50 25.27
CA SER A 572 5.08 -40.21 23.86
C SER A 572 6.43 -39.48 23.68
N LEU A 573 7.13 -39.17 24.77
CA LEU A 573 8.36 -38.38 24.76
C LEU A 573 9.55 -39.18 25.33
N LYS A 574 10.76 -38.86 24.87
CA LYS A 574 12.03 -39.20 25.53
C LYS A 574 12.75 -37.89 25.87
N PHE A 575 13.13 -37.71 27.13
CA PHE A 575 13.92 -36.56 27.55
C PHE A 575 15.41 -36.79 27.30
N ILE A 576 16.08 -35.83 26.69
CA ILE A 576 17.53 -35.81 26.44
C ILE A 576 18.13 -34.65 27.25
N PRO A 577 18.88 -34.92 28.34
CA PRO A 577 19.53 -33.87 29.14
C PRO A 577 20.52 -33.03 28.32
N LYS A 578 20.67 -31.74 28.65
CA LYS A 578 21.59 -30.81 27.97
C LYS A 578 23.00 -31.39 27.84
N GLU A 579 23.49 -32.10 28.86
CA GLU A 579 24.82 -32.69 28.89
C GLU A 579 25.00 -33.88 27.92
N GLU A 580 23.91 -34.51 27.50
CA GLU A 580 23.90 -35.66 26.59
C GLU A 580 23.56 -35.28 25.15
N MET A 581 23.05 -34.05 24.91
CA MET A 581 22.59 -33.61 23.59
C MET A 581 23.66 -33.71 22.50
N VAL A 582 24.92 -33.31 22.76
CA VAL A 582 26.01 -33.45 21.78
C VAL A 582 26.26 -34.91 21.43
N LYS A 583 26.26 -35.78 22.45
CA LYS A 583 26.55 -37.20 22.28
C LYS A 583 25.43 -37.93 21.51
N GLU A 584 24.19 -37.51 21.71
CA GLU A 584 23.01 -38.06 21.04
C GLU A 584 22.71 -37.39 19.68
N GLY A 585 23.51 -36.40 19.26
CA GLY A 585 23.41 -35.77 17.93
C GLY A 585 22.43 -34.60 17.82
N TYR A 586 22.16 -33.92 18.94
CA TYR A 586 21.25 -32.76 19.04
C TYR A 586 22.01 -31.45 19.35
N GLU A 587 23.26 -31.35 18.94
CA GLU A 587 24.13 -30.19 19.20
C GLU A 587 23.57 -28.86 18.67
N GLN A 588 22.82 -28.90 17.57
CA GLN A 588 22.17 -27.74 16.97
C GLN A 588 21.14 -27.07 17.89
N TYR A 589 20.59 -27.79 18.87
CA TYR A 589 19.58 -27.26 19.81
C TYR A 589 20.18 -26.73 21.12
N LEU A 590 21.51 -26.75 21.28
CA LEU A 590 22.15 -26.26 22.51
C LEU A 590 21.95 -24.76 22.74
N HIS A 591 21.82 -23.98 21.66
CA HIS A 591 21.61 -22.53 21.72
C HIS A 591 20.38 -22.14 22.55
N LEU A 592 19.37 -23.02 22.64
CA LEU A 592 18.16 -22.80 23.44
C LEU A 592 18.46 -22.66 24.94
N PHE A 593 19.61 -23.14 25.41
CA PHE A 593 19.99 -23.19 26.83
C PHE A 593 21.14 -22.25 27.18
N ASP A 594 21.59 -21.41 26.25
CA ASP A 594 22.76 -20.54 26.42
C ASP A 594 22.38 -19.11 26.84
N GLN A 595 21.29 -18.97 27.58
CA GLN A 595 20.96 -17.71 28.27
C GLN A 595 21.82 -17.55 29.52
N SER A 596 22.93 -16.84 29.35
CA SER A 596 23.69 -16.24 30.45
C SER A 596 23.07 -14.88 30.80
N ALA A 597 22.36 -14.84 31.92
CA ALA A 597 22.15 -13.71 32.86
C ALA A 597 21.68 -12.34 32.34
#